data_AF-A0A945PEZ2-F1
#
_entry.id   AF-A0A945PEZ2-F1
#
_cell.length_a   1.000
_cell.length_b   1.000
_cell.length_c   1.000
_cell.angle_alpha   90.00
_cell.angle_beta   90.00
_cell.angle_gamma   90.00
#
_symmetry.space_group_name_H-M   'P 1'
#
loop_
_entity.id
_entity.type
_entity.pdbx_description
1 polymer ?
#
loop_
_entity_poly.entity_id
_entity_poly.type
_entity_poly.pdbx_seq_one_letter_code
_entity_poly.pdbx_strand_id
1 'polypeptide(L)'
;MHTQPHENRRAAIWAQAKLDGVDFRATGNEPGWTLEITEGRQIRFIHDYGQKETLAPCPGPANDLEAHRTTYSTTSGDQSLIVTLTAGPCADTMDDQIYPKYVRIDWDGRTFAGCGRPLH
;
A
#
# COMPACT_ATOMS: atom_id res chain seq x y z
N MET A 1 14.70 -4.19 -43.97
CA MET A 1 15.32 -3.18 -43.08
C MET A 1 15.34 -3.80 -41.69
N HIS A 2 16.53 -4.10 -41.19
CA HIS A 2 16.81 -4.97 -40.06
C HIS A 2 16.98 -4.17 -38.76
N THR A 3 16.43 -4.70 -37.65
CA THR A 3 16.90 -4.67 -36.24
C THR A 3 16.95 -3.29 -35.54
N GLN A 4 16.40 -3.05 -34.33
CA GLN A 4 16.69 -3.75 -33.06
C GLN A 4 15.59 -3.62 -31.98
N PRO A 5 15.18 -4.72 -31.31
CA PRO A 5 14.06 -4.80 -30.36
C PRO A 5 14.46 -4.80 -28.86
N HIS A 6 15.52 -4.10 -28.44
CA HIS A 6 16.16 -4.36 -27.15
C HIS A 6 15.82 -3.39 -25.99
N GLU A 7 15.24 -2.22 -26.26
CA GLU A 7 15.04 -1.18 -25.24
C GLU A 7 13.66 -1.22 -24.54
N ASN A 8 12.69 -1.90 -25.15
CA ASN A 8 11.29 -1.89 -24.69
C ASN A 8 10.95 -2.88 -23.57
N ARG A 9 11.88 -3.76 -23.16
CA ARG A 9 11.59 -4.80 -22.15
C ARG A 9 11.56 -4.28 -20.71
N ARG A 10 12.28 -3.19 -20.40
CA ARG A 10 12.29 -2.64 -19.04
C ARG A 10 11.03 -1.86 -18.72
N ALA A 11 10.52 -1.03 -19.64
CA ALA A 11 9.24 -0.32 -19.46
C ALA A 11 8.03 -1.28 -19.35
N ALA A 12 8.06 -2.40 -20.07
CA ALA A 12 6.99 -3.39 -20.04
C ALA A 12 6.86 -4.11 -18.68
N ILE A 13 7.95 -4.26 -17.92
CA ILE A 13 7.92 -4.93 -16.62
C ILE A 13 7.20 -4.07 -15.55
N TRP A 14 7.26 -2.73 -15.66
CA TRP A 14 6.61 -1.79 -14.73
C TRP A 14 5.12 -1.63 -15.04
N ALA A 15 4.75 -1.69 -16.32
CA ALA A 15 3.35 -1.83 -16.74
C ALA A 15 2.77 -3.19 -16.31
N GLN A 16 3.59 -4.25 -16.23
CA GLN A 16 3.13 -5.56 -15.81
C GLN A 16 2.86 -5.63 -14.30
N ALA A 17 3.65 -5.00 -13.42
CA ALA A 17 3.29 -4.87 -11.99
C ALA A 17 2.01 -4.04 -11.78
N LYS A 18 1.82 -3.01 -12.61
CA LYS A 18 0.58 -2.21 -12.73
C LYS A 18 -0.62 -3.02 -13.26
N LEU A 19 -0.37 -4.15 -13.93
CA LEU A 19 -1.37 -5.07 -14.49
C LEU A 19 -1.59 -6.30 -13.59
N ASP A 20 -0.58 -6.72 -12.81
CA ASP A 20 -0.63 -7.75 -11.75
C ASP A 20 -1.34 -7.22 -10.49
N GLY A 21 -1.50 -5.90 -10.41
CA GLY A 21 -2.56 -5.24 -9.67
C GLY A 21 -2.23 -4.84 -8.24
N VAL A 22 -1.03 -5.10 -7.70
CA VAL A 22 -0.64 -4.62 -6.36
C VAL A 22 0.06 -3.27 -6.48
N ASP A 23 -0.66 -2.19 -6.21
CA ASP A 23 -0.20 -0.82 -6.42
C ASP A 23 0.63 -0.28 -5.26
N PHE A 24 0.44 -0.83 -4.06
CA PHE A 24 1.03 -0.27 -2.84
C PHE A 24 1.32 -1.32 -1.78
N ARG A 25 2.48 -1.20 -1.14
CA ARG A 25 2.86 -2.03 0.01
C ARG A 25 3.36 -1.18 1.17
N ALA A 26 2.94 -1.54 2.37
CA ALA A 26 3.35 -0.89 3.60
C ALA A 26 3.60 -1.89 4.72
N THR A 27 4.45 -1.49 5.67
CA THR A 27 4.80 -2.28 6.84
C THR A 27 4.97 -1.37 8.05
N GLY A 28 4.74 -1.91 9.24
CA GLY A 28 5.08 -1.25 10.49
C GLY A 28 5.72 -2.23 11.45
N ASN A 29 6.63 -1.71 12.29
CA ASN A 29 7.49 -2.53 13.14
C ASN A 29 6.88 -2.82 14.52
N GLU A 30 6.05 -1.94 15.08
CA GLU A 30 5.54 -2.10 16.45
C GLU A 30 4.06 -1.67 16.60
N PRO A 31 3.11 -2.63 16.69
CA PRO A 31 3.27 -4.08 16.47
C PRO A 31 3.60 -4.40 14.99
N GLY A 32 4.18 -5.58 14.74
CA GLY A 32 4.53 -6.02 13.38
C GLY A 32 3.29 -6.23 12.49
N TRP A 33 3.21 -5.50 11.37
CA TRP A 33 2.14 -5.65 10.38
C TRP A 33 2.62 -5.41 8.94
N THR A 34 1.86 -5.93 7.98
CA THR A 34 2.06 -5.72 6.54
C THR A 34 0.73 -5.45 5.86
N LEU A 35 0.71 -4.51 4.92
CA LEU A 35 -0.44 -4.15 4.10
C LEU A 35 -0.05 -4.20 2.64
N GLU A 36 -0.89 -4.86 1.84
CA GLU A 36 -0.78 -4.90 0.38
C GLU A 36 -2.12 -4.43 -0.19
N ILE A 37 -2.09 -3.36 -0.99
CA ILE A 37 -3.28 -2.80 -1.64
C ILE A 37 -3.21 -3.14 -3.11
N THR A 38 -4.30 -3.69 -3.61
CA THR A 38 -4.54 -3.99 -5.01
C THR A 38 -5.72 -3.14 -5.47
N GLU A 39 -5.46 -1.99 -6.09
CA GLU A 39 -6.49 -1.00 -6.40
C GLU A 39 -7.61 -1.60 -7.25
N GLY A 40 -8.86 -1.35 -6.84
CA GLY A 40 -10.04 -1.89 -7.52
C GLY A 40 -10.25 -3.41 -7.37
N ARG A 41 -9.41 -4.11 -6.61
CA ARG A 41 -9.56 -5.55 -6.35
C ARG A 41 -9.67 -5.87 -4.86
N GLN A 42 -8.60 -5.73 -4.09
CA GLN A 42 -8.59 -6.14 -2.69
C GLN A 42 -7.51 -5.44 -1.87
N ILE A 43 -7.72 -5.38 -0.56
CA ILE A 43 -6.74 -4.97 0.42
C ILE A 43 -6.44 -6.20 1.27
N ARG A 44 -5.16 -6.56 1.38
CA ARG A 44 -4.66 -7.62 2.25
C ARG A 44 -3.91 -7.00 3.41
N PHE A 45 -4.45 -7.17 4.60
CA PHE A 45 -3.87 -6.69 5.84
C PHE A 45 -3.48 -7.85 6.74
N ILE A 46 -2.18 -7.98 7.02
CA ILE A 46 -1.62 -9.01 7.88
C ILE A 46 -1.08 -8.33 9.12
N HIS A 47 -1.54 -8.77 10.29
CA HIS A 47 -1.13 -8.20 11.57
C HIS A 47 -0.91 -9.32 12.60
N ASP A 48 -0.57 -8.92 13.83
CA ASP A 48 -0.31 -9.88 14.91
C ASP A 48 0.89 -10.80 14.57
N TYR A 49 1.97 -10.21 14.04
CA TYR A 49 3.17 -10.94 13.61
C TYR A 49 2.90 -12.05 12.58
N GLY A 50 1.91 -11.86 11.70
CA GLY A 50 1.58 -12.83 10.67
C GLY A 50 0.51 -13.85 11.05
N GLN A 51 -0.02 -13.78 12.28
CA GLN A 51 -1.04 -14.73 12.74
C GLN A 51 -2.44 -14.40 12.24
N LYS A 52 -2.72 -13.14 11.94
CA LYS A 52 -4.04 -12.69 11.47
C LYS A 52 -3.94 -12.07 10.09
N GLU A 53 -4.70 -12.63 9.16
CA GLU A 53 -4.89 -12.12 7.81
C GLU A 53 -6.32 -11.62 7.66
N THR A 54 -6.47 -10.41 7.13
CA THR A 54 -7.72 -9.81 6.72
C THR A 54 -7.66 -9.54 5.23
N LEU A 55 -8.67 -10.05 4.51
CA LEU A 55 -8.92 -9.70 3.12
C LEU A 55 -10.19 -8.85 3.08
N ALA A 56 -10.10 -7.69 2.44
CA ALA A 56 -11.21 -6.78 2.27
C ALA A 56 -11.31 -6.33 0.80
N PRO A 57 -12.52 -6.05 0.28
CA PRO A 57 -12.64 -5.45 -1.04
C PRO A 57 -11.96 -4.07 -1.04
N CYS A 58 -11.33 -3.68 -2.15
CA CYS A 58 -10.75 -2.34 -2.30
C CYS A 58 -11.71 -1.46 -3.10
N PRO A 59 -12.62 -0.69 -2.47
CA PRO A 59 -13.32 0.35 -3.20
C PRO A 59 -12.33 1.42 -3.68
N GLY A 60 -12.72 2.18 -4.70
CA GLY A 60 -11.88 3.24 -5.26
C GLY A 60 -11.41 4.23 -4.17
N PRO A 61 -10.17 4.73 -4.25
CA PRO A 61 -9.63 5.63 -3.25
C PRO A 61 -10.36 6.98 -3.22
N ALA A 62 -10.53 7.52 -2.01
CA ALA A 62 -10.81 8.93 -1.82
C ALA A 62 -9.48 9.70 -1.84
N ASN A 63 -9.27 10.52 -2.87
CA ASN A 63 -8.08 11.35 -3.01
C ASN A 63 -8.35 12.76 -2.51
N ASP A 64 -7.53 13.21 -1.56
CA ASP A 64 -7.49 14.58 -1.06
C ASP A 64 -6.20 15.23 -1.58
N LEU A 65 -6.34 16.03 -2.63
CA LEU A 65 -5.22 16.66 -3.31
C LEU A 65 -4.62 17.80 -2.49
N GLU A 66 -5.41 18.49 -1.66
CA GLU A 66 -4.94 19.60 -0.83
C GLU A 66 -4.09 19.10 0.34
N ALA A 67 -4.49 17.98 0.95
CA ALA A 67 -3.76 17.37 2.05
C ALA A 67 -2.72 16.31 1.59
N HIS A 68 -2.54 16.12 0.29
CA HIS A 68 -1.71 15.06 -0.31
C HIS A 68 -1.96 13.68 0.31
N ARG A 69 -3.25 13.34 0.46
CA ARG A 69 -3.71 12.17 1.21
C ARG A 69 -4.61 11.30 0.34
N THR A 70 -4.45 9.99 0.46
CA THR A 70 -5.31 9.00 -0.21
C THR A 70 -5.88 8.08 0.85
N THR A 71 -7.20 7.93 0.89
CA THR A 71 -7.90 7.12 1.89
C THR A 71 -8.67 6.00 1.23
N TYR A 72 -8.48 4.78 1.72
CA TYR A 72 -9.26 3.59 1.37
C TYR A 72 -10.11 3.21 2.56
N SER A 73 -11.43 3.20 2.39
CA SER A 73 -12.37 2.82 3.44
C SER A 73 -13.12 1.57 3.00
N THR A 74 -12.96 0.48 3.72
CA THR A 74 -13.61 -0.79 3.40
C THR A 74 -14.04 -1.52 4.67
N THR A 75 -14.82 -2.58 4.50
CA THR A 75 -15.32 -3.42 5.60
C THR A 75 -15.03 -4.89 5.28
N SER A 76 -14.57 -5.65 6.27
CA SER A 76 -14.44 -7.10 6.19
C SER A 76 -15.29 -7.73 7.30
N GLY A 77 -16.44 -8.29 6.92
CA GLY A 77 -17.46 -8.72 7.89
C GLY A 77 -17.99 -7.53 8.70
N ASP A 78 -17.97 -7.66 10.04
CA ASP A 78 -18.38 -6.61 10.98
C ASP A 78 -17.28 -5.58 11.28
N GLN A 79 -16.08 -5.74 10.72
CA GLN A 79 -14.91 -4.92 11.03
C GLN A 79 -14.66 -3.89 9.93
N SER A 80 -14.48 -2.62 10.31
CA SER A 80 -14.09 -1.54 9.39
C SER A 80 -12.57 -1.45 9.28
N LEU A 81 -12.08 -1.37 8.05
CA LEU A 81 -10.67 -1.13 7.70
C LEU A 81 -10.56 0.22 6.97
N ILE A 82 -9.86 1.17 7.58
CA ILE A 82 -9.57 2.47 6.98
C ILE A 82 -8.06 2.59 6.81
N VAL A 83 -7.59 2.68 5.57
CA VAL A 83 -6.19 2.90 5.25
C VAL A 83 -6.02 4.32 4.76
N THR A 84 -5.18 5.11 5.43
CA THR A 84 -4.82 6.46 5.04
C THR A 84 -3.36 6.51 4.65
N LEU A 85 -3.10 6.86 3.39
CA LEU A 85 -1.78 7.13 2.85
C LEU A 85 -1.58 8.65 2.85
N THR A 86 -0.53 9.14 3.50
CA THR A 86 -0.18 10.57 3.49
C THR A 86 1.20 10.72 2.86
N ALA A 87 1.34 11.59 1.87
CA ALA A 87 2.65 11.93 1.33
C ALA A 87 3.47 12.68 2.39
N GLY A 88 4.67 12.20 2.67
CA GLY A 88 5.54 12.80 3.68
C GLY A 88 6.70 11.89 4.03
N PRO A 89 7.82 12.47 4.52
CA PRO A 89 8.98 11.69 4.91
C PRO A 89 8.62 10.80 6.10
N CYS A 90 8.61 9.50 5.86
CA CYS A 90 8.48 8.49 6.90
C CYS A 90 9.88 7.96 7.17
N ALA A 91 10.48 8.40 8.29
CA ALA A 91 11.80 7.97 8.72
C ALA A 91 11.64 6.71 9.56
N ASP A 92 12.13 5.58 9.05
CA ASP A 92 12.44 4.44 9.90
C ASP A 92 13.77 4.78 10.59
N THR A 93 13.75 4.91 11.93
CA THR A 93 14.89 5.39 12.72
C THR A 93 16.14 4.50 12.59
N MET A 94 16.03 3.36 11.90
CA MET A 94 17.11 2.38 11.74
C MET A 94 17.72 2.31 10.33
N ASP A 95 17.16 2.97 9.33
CA ASP A 95 17.69 2.92 7.96
C ASP A 95 17.67 4.33 7.35
N ASP A 96 18.76 4.76 6.70
CA ASP A 96 18.88 6.03 5.93
C ASP A 96 17.89 6.10 4.73
N GLN A 97 16.87 5.23 4.70
CA GLN A 97 15.79 5.20 3.73
C GLN A 97 14.61 6.06 4.21
N ILE A 98 14.48 7.24 3.61
CA ILE A 98 13.28 8.07 3.70
C ILE A 98 12.20 7.41 2.83
N TYR A 99 11.17 6.85 3.47
CA TYR A 99 10.00 6.38 2.74
C TYR A 99 9.11 7.57 2.35
N PRO A 100 8.56 7.59 1.13
CA PRO A 100 7.82 8.74 0.61
C PRO A 100 6.39 8.86 1.16
N LYS A 101 5.87 7.81 1.81
CA LYS A 101 4.49 7.77 2.31
C LYS A 101 4.41 7.25 3.73
N TYR A 102 3.72 8.02 4.58
CA TYR A 102 3.24 7.59 5.88
C TYR A 102 1.92 6.85 5.71
N VAL A 103 1.78 5.72 6.41
CA VAL A 103 0.62 4.85 6.32
C VAL A 103 0.01 4.69 7.70
N ARG A 104 -1.29 4.99 7.77
CA ARG A 104 -2.11 4.77 8.96
C ARG A 104 -3.22 3.80 8.61
N ILE A 105 -3.38 2.76 9.42
CA ILE A 105 -4.47 1.79 9.29
C ILE A 105 -5.29 1.86 10.57
N ASP A 106 -6.59 2.09 10.43
CA ASP A 106 -7.55 1.97 11.52
C ASP A 106 -8.34 0.68 11.28
N TRP A 107 -8.18 -0.29 12.18
CA TRP A 107 -8.79 -1.61 12.12
C TRP A 107 -9.44 -1.93 13.46
N ASP A 108 -10.76 -2.06 13.48
CA ASP A 108 -11.54 -2.47 14.67
C ASP A 108 -11.23 -1.60 15.91
N GLY A 109 -11.10 -0.29 15.71
CA GLY A 109 -10.74 0.68 16.75
C GLY A 109 -9.26 0.70 17.16
N ARG A 110 -8.41 -0.12 16.53
CA ARG A 110 -6.95 -0.11 16.72
C ARG A 110 -6.30 0.63 15.57
N THR A 111 -5.43 1.58 15.91
CA THR A 111 -4.62 2.29 14.93
C THR A 111 -3.24 1.66 14.81
N PHE A 112 -2.81 1.41 13.57
CA PHE A 112 -1.48 0.97 13.21
C PHE A 112 -0.83 2.06 12.36
N ALA A 113 0.43 2.36 12.65
CA ALA A 113 1.23 3.34 11.93
C ALA A 113 2.48 2.67 11.35
N GLY A 114 2.93 3.16 10.21
CA GLY A 114 4.08 2.61 9.52
C GLY A 114 4.42 3.36 8.24
N CYS A 115 5.39 2.83 7.51
CA CYS A 115 5.87 3.41 6.27
C CYS A 115 5.50 2.50 5.10
N GLY A 116 5.23 3.12 3.95
CA GLY A 116 4.93 2.38 2.74
C GLY A 116 5.48 3.06 1.51
N ARG A 117 5.52 2.30 0.42
CA ARG A 117 5.88 2.81 -0.89
C ARG A 117 4.95 2.24 -1.97
N PRO A 118 4.59 3.06 -2.96
CA PRO A 118 3.98 2.52 -4.16
C PRO A 118 4.97 1.56 -4.83
N LEU A 119 4.47 0.46 -5.37
CA LEU A 119 5.27 -0.51 -6.12
C LEU A 119 5.21 -0.25 -7.63
N HIS A 120 4.80 0.96 -8.02
CA HIS A 120 4.61 1.36 -9.42
C HIS A 120 5.92 1.43 -10.21
#